data_AF-A0A8S9R8S5-F1
#
_entry.id   AF-A0A8S9R8S5-F1
#
_cell.length_a   1.000
_cell.length_b   1.000
_cell.length_c   1.000
_cell.angle_alpha   90.00
_cell.angle_beta   90.00
_cell.angle_gamma   90.00
#
_symmetry.space_group_name_H-M   'P 1'
#
loop_
_entity.id
_entity.type
_entity.pdbx_description
1 polymer ?
#
loop_
_entity_poly.entity_id
_entity_poly.type
_entity_poly.pdbx_seq_one_letter_code
_entity_poly.pdbx_strand_id
1 'polypeptide(L)' 'MSEGTKFNCREEQVMNEMYLGIKIHRFYNNCTNCSAEMTIKTDPKNSGYVVESGAVGP' A
#
# COMPACT_ATOMS: atom_id res chain seq x y z
N MET A 1 4.18 -10.75 8.31
CA MET A 1 4.07 -10.85 6.85
C MET A 1 5.48 -10.94 6.31
N SER A 2 5.75 -11.89 5.43
CA SER A 2 7.09 -12.06 4.84
C SER A 2 7.08 -11.53 3.41
N GLU A 3 8.24 -11.10 2.92
CA GLU A 3 8.41 -10.73 1.51
C GLU A 3 7.87 -11.85 0.60
N GLY A 4 7.10 -11.48 -0.43
CA GLY A 4 6.52 -12.45 -1.38
C GLY A 4 5.25 -13.18 -0.93
N THR A 5 4.67 -12.84 0.23
CA THR A 5 3.40 -13.45 0.65
C THR A 5 2.25 -12.89 -0.19
N LYS A 6 1.44 -13.77 -0.80
CA LYS A 6 0.23 -13.38 -1.54
C LYS A 6 -0.90 -13.05 -0.57
N PHE A 7 -1.48 -11.87 -0.72
CA PHE A 7 -2.64 -11.44 0.04
C PHE A 7 -3.74 -10.98 -0.90
N ASN A 8 -4.98 -11.13 -0.45
CA ASN A 8 -6.09 -10.40 -1.07
C ASN A 8 -6.08 -8.99 -0.48
N CYS A 9 -6.14 -7.98 -1.34
CA CYS A 9 -6.17 -6.59 -0.94
C CYS A 9 -7.20 -5.84 -1.78
N ARG A 10 -7.74 -4.76 -1.21
CA ARG A 10 -8.59 -3.83 -1.94
C ARG A 10 -7.72 -2.74 -2.54
N GLU A 11 -7.79 -2.57 -3.85
CA GLU A 11 -7.12 -1.49 -4.57
C GLU A 11 -8.06 -0.29 -4.72
N GLU A 12 -7.54 0.90 -4.47
CA GLU A 12 -8.20 2.18 -4.74
C GLU A 12 -7.25 3.14 -5.46
N GLN A 13 -7.74 3.78 -6.53
CA GLN A 13 -6.95 4.77 -7.25
C GLN A 13 -7.07 6.13 -6.54
N VAL A 14 -5.94 6.70 -6.12
CA VAL A 14 -5.92 8.02 -5.47
C VAL A 14 -6.03 9.08 -6.56
N MET A 15 -7.26 9.54 -6.85
CA MET A 15 -7.49 10.54 -7.90
C MET A 15 -6.81 11.88 -7.61
N ASN A 16 -6.56 12.19 -6.33
CA ASN A 16 -5.97 13.45 -5.90
C ASN A 16 -4.43 13.48 -5.97
N GLU A 17 -3.79 12.35 -6.21
CA GLU A 17 -2.32 12.23 -6.25
C GLU A 17 -1.92 11.55 -7.57
N MET A 18 -1.67 12.37 -8.61
CA MET A 18 -1.06 11.90 -9.85
C MET A 18 0.33 12.52 -9.97
N TYR A 19 1.37 11.69 -10.05
CA TYR A 19 2.74 12.15 -10.18
C TYR A 19 3.19 12.06 -11.62
N LEU A 20 3.41 13.21 -12.28
CA LEU A 20 3.86 13.29 -13.69
C LEU A 20 2.96 12.46 -14.66
N GLY A 21 1.67 12.32 -14.35
CA GLY A 21 0.72 11.50 -15.12
C GLY A 21 0.65 10.02 -14.72
N ILE A 22 1.48 9.58 -13.76
CA ILE A 22 1.43 8.25 -13.18
C ILE A 22 0.36 8.23 -12.07
N LYS A 23 -0.56 7.28 -12.18
CA LYS A 23 -1.63 7.07 -11.19
C LYS A 23 -1.04 6.43 -9.93
N ILE A 24 -1.35 7.00 -8.78
CA ILE A 24 -1.00 6.40 -7.49
C ILE A 24 -2.12 5.45 -7.06
N HIS A 25 -1.74 4.23 -6.74
CA HIS A 25 -2.65 3.20 -6.24
C HIS A 25 -2.44 3.05 -4.74
N ARG A 26 -3.54 2.90 -4.02
CA ARG A 26 -3.59 2.64 -2.59
C ARG A 26 -4.17 1.25 -2.38
N PHE A 27 -3.43 0.42 -1.66
CA PHE A 27 -3.80 -0.93 -1.32
C PHE A 27 -4.17 -1.00 0.15
N TYR A 28 -5.34 -1.56 0.42
CA TYR A 28 -5.80 -1.89 1.75
C TYR A 28 -5.70 -3.39 1.93
N ASN A 29 -4.89 -3.81 2.89
CA ASN A 29 -4.69 -5.20 3.22
C ASN A 29 -4.92 -5.44 4.71
N ASN A 30 -5.38 -6.63 5.04
CA ASN A 30 -5.66 -7.05 6.40
C ASN A 30 -4.53 -7.94 6.87
N CYS A 31 -4.00 -7.70 8.07
CA CYS A 31 -3.05 -8.62 8.66
C CYS A 31 -3.73 -9.94 9.01
N THR A 32 -3.19 -11.05 8.52
CA THR A 32 -3.72 -12.39 8.81
C THR A 32 -3.55 -12.81 10.27
N ASN A 33 -2.65 -12.17 11.01
CA ASN A 33 -2.36 -12.52 12.40
C ASN A 33 -3.16 -11.69 13.41
N CYS A 34 -3.22 -10.36 13.23
CA CYS A 34 -3.88 -9.44 14.16
C CYS A 34 -5.17 -8.82 13.63
N SER A 35 -5.60 -9.16 12.41
CA SER A 35 -6.77 -8.58 11.74
C SER A 35 -6.76 -7.05 11.64
N ALA A 36 -5.60 -6.42 11.84
CA ALA A 36 -5.43 -4.98 11.68
C ALA A 36 -5.41 -4.61 10.19
N GLU A 37 -6.05 -3.50 9.86
CA GLU A 37 -5.96 -2.90 8.53
C GLU A 37 -4.61 -2.20 8.37
N MET A 38 -3.97 -2.45 7.24
CA MET A 38 -2.79 -1.73 6.79
C MET A 38 -3.03 -1.15 5.41
N THR A 39 -2.38 -0.02 5.17
CA THR A 39 -2.58 0.78 3.96
C THR A 39 -1.22 1.10 3.36
N ILE A 40 -1.06 0.75 2.09
CA ILE A 40 0.17 0.93 1.33
C ILE A 40 -0.15 1.75 0.08
N LYS A 41 0.67 2.76 -0.20
CA LYS A 41 0.59 3.55 -1.42
C LYS A 41 1.80 3.30 -2.31
N THR A 42 1.60 3.33 -3.61
CA THR A 42 2.70 3.37 -4.56
C THR A 42 3.34 4.76 -4.56
N ASP A 43 4.67 4.83 -4.41
CA ASP A 43 5.43 6.07 -4.55
C ASP A 43 6.22 6.07 -5.87
N PRO A 44 5.70 6.70 -6.94
CA PRO A 44 6.35 6.72 -8.25
C PRO A 44 7.65 7.55 -8.27
N LYS A 45 7.90 8.39 -7.25
CA LYS A 45 9.15 9.16 -7.13
C LYS A 45 10.34 8.27 -6.77
N ASN A 46 10.18 7.41 -5.77
CA ASN A 46 11.22 6.49 -5.31
C ASN A 46 11.10 5.09 -5.93
N SER A 47 10.19 4.90 -6.89
CA SER A 47 9.88 3.58 -7.49
C SER A 47 9.60 2.52 -6.41
N GLY A 48 8.94 2.91 -5.33
CA GLY A 48 8.74 2.10 -4.14
C GLY A 48 7.31 2.11 -3.64
N TYR A 49 7.13 1.66 -2.40
CA TYR A 49 5.86 1.66 -1.70
C TYR A 49 6.03 2.34 -0.35
N VAL A 50 5.06 3.17 0.02
CA VAL A 50 5.02 3.87 1.30
C VAL A 50 3.86 3.30 2.12
N VAL A 51 4.15 2.93 3.36
CA VAL A 51 3.12 2.50 4.30
C VAL A 51 2.51 3.73 4.95
N GLU A 52 1.20 3.92 4.82
CA GLU A 52 0.50 5.02 5.49
C GLU A 52 0.05 4.66 6.91
N SER A 53 -0.34 3.40 7.14
CA SER A 53 -0.90 2.96 8.42
C SER A 53 -0.82 1.45 8.58
N GLY A 54 -0.80 0.99 9.85
CA GLY A 54 -0.96 -0.42 10.20
C GLY A 54 0.26 -1.32 10.00
N ALA A 55 1.36 -0.79 9.45
CA ALA A 55 2.66 -1.44 9.48
C ALA A 55 3.69 -0.50 10.10
N VAL A 56 4.29 -0.93 11.20
CA VAL A 56 5.53 -0.35 11.72
C VAL A 56 6.66 -0.88 10.84
N GLY A 57 7.19 -0.03 9.98
CA GLY A 57 8.46 -0.32 9.30
C GLY A 57 9.60 -0.36 10.33
N PRO A 58 10.67 -1.14 10.11
CA PRO A 58 11.93 -0.91 10.80
C PRO A 58 12.53 0.45 10.42
#